data_AF-A0A939JKS8-F1
#
_entry.id   AF-A0A939JKS8-F1
#
_cell.length_a   1.000
_cell.length_b   1.000
_cell.length_c   1.000
_cell.angle_alpha   90.00
_cell.angle_beta   90.00
_cell.angle_gamma   90.00
#
_symmetry.space_group_name_H-M   'P 1'
#
loop_
_entity.id
_entity.type
_entity.pdbx_description
1 polymer ?
#
loop_
_entity_poly.entity_id
_entity_poly.type
_entity_poly.pdbx_seq_one_letter_code
_entity_poly.pdbx_strand_id
1 'polypeptide(L)'
;MSPRKAPEQTGAFLDFVATDRLYAMWHLIAFRGLRRGETCGQPWSETNLATHSFTVSSQLVQGGWDVETSEPKTDSGFRVVALDDDTVEVLEHHRKPQKADRAEWSTAWVDTGLVFTQADGSWLHPGKVTDLFERLVAASGLPPIRLHDLRHGAATLMRATGIDVKIVSDTLGHSDTRITRDIYQSVLPHVGKSAAEATAKLVPLQRRTEAEQAARKAAKKAKAKAKTQATAKKGKGPKE
;
A
#
# COMPACT_ATOMS: atom_id res chain seq x y z
N MET A 1 18.52 -2.63 -9.17
CA MET A 1 17.53 -2.07 -10.13
C MET A 1 18.13 -0.82 -10.77
N SER A 2 18.09 -0.66 -12.10
CA SER A 2 18.36 0.67 -12.68
C SER A 2 17.20 1.59 -12.29
N PRO A 3 17.44 2.85 -11.84
CA PRO A 3 16.38 3.76 -11.40
C PRO A 3 15.29 3.97 -12.47
N ARG A 4 15.67 3.87 -13.76
CA ARG A 4 14.78 4.06 -14.91
C ARG A 4 13.79 2.93 -15.19
N LYS A 5 13.97 1.73 -14.61
CA LYS A 5 13.05 0.59 -14.79
C LYS A 5 12.27 0.25 -13.53
N ALA A 6 12.54 0.97 -12.44
CA ALA A 6 11.97 0.67 -11.13
C ALA A 6 10.44 0.77 -11.11
N PRO A 7 9.82 1.82 -11.68
CA PRO A 7 8.36 1.91 -11.72
C PRO A 7 7.71 0.80 -12.56
N GLU A 8 8.22 0.51 -13.75
CA GLU A 8 7.64 -0.45 -14.69
C GLU A 8 7.70 -1.88 -14.16
N GLN A 9 8.84 -2.27 -13.58
CA GLN A 9 9.00 -3.60 -12.98
C GLN A 9 8.15 -3.76 -11.72
N THR A 10 8.01 -2.70 -10.91
CA THR A 10 7.11 -2.70 -9.75
C THR A 10 5.66 -2.87 -10.20
N GLY A 11 5.24 -2.12 -11.23
CA GLY A 11 3.91 -2.22 -11.81
C GLY A 11 3.61 -3.60 -12.35
N ALA A 12 4.51 -4.13 -13.18
CA ALA A 12 4.38 -5.48 -13.74
C ALA A 12 4.31 -6.58 -12.67
N PHE A 13 5.09 -6.45 -11.59
CA PHE A 13 5.01 -7.38 -10.47
C PHE A 13 3.66 -7.30 -9.77
N LEU A 14 3.19 -6.09 -9.43
CA LEU A 14 1.91 -5.89 -8.75
C LEU A 14 0.72 -6.34 -9.60
N ASP A 15 0.76 -6.12 -10.91
CA ASP A 15 -0.26 -6.63 -11.83
C ASP A 15 -0.23 -8.17 -11.87
N PHE A 16 0.95 -8.79 -11.87
CA PHE A 16 1.09 -10.26 -11.82
C PHE A 16 0.52 -10.87 -10.53
N VAL A 17 0.75 -10.23 -9.38
CA VAL A 17 0.26 -10.71 -8.08
C VAL A 17 -1.11 -10.15 -7.68
N ALA A 18 -1.88 -9.57 -8.63
CA ALA A 18 -3.14 -8.88 -8.34
C ALA A 18 -4.19 -9.74 -7.61
N THR A 19 -4.14 -11.06 -7.78
CA THR A 19 -5.04 -12.02 -7.12
C THR A 19 -4.40 -12.76 -5.95
N ASP A 20 -3.14 -12.45 -5.60
CA ASP A 20 -2.46 -13.07 -4.48
C ASP A 20 -3.07 -12.61 -3.15
N ARG A 21 -3.17 -13.53 -2.19
CA ARG A 21 -3.73 -13.23 -0.86
C ARG A 21 -2.97 -12.10 -0.16
N LEU A 22 -1.67 -11.98 -0.40
CA LEU A 22 -0.81 -10.96 0.20
C LEU A 22 -0.57 -9.76 -0.73
N TYR A 23 -1.38 -9.57 -1.78
CA TYR A 23 -1.28 -8.41 -2.67
C TYR A 23 -1.11 -7.08 -1.91
N ALA A 24 -1.94 -6.83 -0.88
CA ALA A 24 -1.88 -5.60 -0.09
C ALA A 24 -0.55 -5.43 0.69
N MET A 25 0.08 -6.54 1.10
CA MET A 25 1.41 -6.50 1.73
C MET A 25 2.47 -6.09 0.71
N TRP A 26 2.43 -6.66 -0.50
CA TRP A 26 3.37 -6.33 -1.57
C TRP A 26 3.23 -4.88 -2.01
N HIS A 27 1.99 -4.41 -2.15
CA HIS A 27 1.65 -3.01 -2.46
C HIS A 27 2.24 -2.06 -1.41
N LEU A 28 1.97 -2.31 -0.11
CA LEU A 28 2.51 -1.47 0.96
C LEU A 28 4.04 -1.41 0.97
N ILE A 29 4.72 -2.54 0.81
CA ILE A 29 6.20 -2.57 0.81
C ILE A 29 6.73 -1.82 -0.42
N ALA A 30 6.12 -2.01 -1.59
CA ALA A 30 6.54 -1.37 -2.84
C ALA A 30 6.38 0.16 -2.83
N PHE A 31 5.30 0.67 -2.24
CA PHE A 31 5.01 2.11 -2.25
C PHE A 31 5.48 2.85 -1.00
N ARG A 32 5.44 2.20 0.17
CA ARG A 32 5.73 2.83 1.47
C ARG A 32 6.98 2.30 2.14
N GLY A 33 7.60 1.25 1.59
CA GLY A 33 8.91 0.78 2.00
C GLY A 33 8.95 0.19 3.41
N LEU A 34 7.87 -0.40 3.92
CA LEU A 34 7.91 -1.08 5.22
C LEU A 34 8.95 -2.21 5.22
N ARG A 35 9.55 -2.45 6.38
CA ARG A 35 10.39 -3.64 6.60
C ARG A 35 9.49 -4.87 6.73
N ARG A 36 9.99 -6.03 6.30
CA ARG A 36 9.29 -7.31 6.39
C ARG A 36 8.63 -7.55 7.76
N GLY A 37 9.38 -7.39 8.85
CA GLY A 37 8.87 -7.59 10.21
C GLY A 37 7.79 -6.58 10.60
N GLU A 38 7.94 -5.32 10.20
CA GLU A 38 6.93 -4.27 10.41
C GLU A 38 5.63 -4.63 9.67
N THR A 39 5.72 -5.08 8.41
CA THR A 39 4.52 -5.48 7.66
C THR A 39 3.89 -6.73 8.23
N CYS A 40 4.67 -7.73 8.65
CA CYS A 40 4.13 -8.94 9.29
C CYS A 40 3.49 -8.65 10.66
N GLY A 41 3.98 -7.64 11.37
CA GLY A 41 3.52 -7.26 12.70
C GLY A 41 2.51 -6.12 12.75
N GLN A 42 2.13 -5.53 11.61
CA GLN A 42 1.26 -4.36 11.58
C GLN A 42 -0.15 -4.72 12.08
N PRO A 43 -0.66 -4.09 13.16
CA PRO A 43 -2.00 -4.36 13.66
C PRO A 43 -3.05 -3.44 13.02
N TRP A 44 -4.30 -3.91 12.97
CA TRP A 44 -5.44 -3.11 12.52
C TRP A 44 -5.72 -1.91 13.42
N SER A 45 -5.44 -2.01 14.73
CA SER A 45 -5.62 -0.92 15.69
C SER A 45 -4.76 0.30 15.38
N GLU A 46 -3.60 0.09 14.74
CA GLU A 46 -2.65 1.13 14.34
C GLU A 46 -2.75 1.45 12.83
N THR A 47 -3.79 0.97 12.15
CA THR A 47 -4.01 1.18 10.71
C THR A 47 -5.30 1.96 10.49
N ASN A 48 -5.19 3.28 10.44
CA ASN A 48 -6.33 4.19 10.31
C ASN A 48 -6.57 4.58 8.85
N LEU A 49 -7.48 3.84 8.21
CA LEU A 49 -7.88 4.07 6.83
C LEU A 49 -8.63 5.41 6.65
N ALA A 50 -9.37 5.88 7.66
CA ALA A 50 -10.10 7.14 7.58
C ALA A 50 -9.18 8.36 7.59
N THR A 51 -8.06 8.29 8.32
CA THR A 51 -7.03 9.34 8.33
C THR A 51 -5.91 9.09 7.32
N HIS A 52 -6.03 8.03 6.50
CA HIS A 52 -5.03 7.64 5.51
C HIS A 52 -3.63 7.48 6.12
N SER A 53 -3.51 6.73 7.21
CA SER A 53 -2.23 6.51 7.85
C SER A 53 -2.16 5.17 8.59
N PHE A 54 -0.95 4.66 8.79
CA PHE A 54 -0.68 3.65 9.80
C PHE A 54 0.51 4.06 10.67
N THR A 55 0.48 3.64 11.93
CA THR A 55 1.60 3.78 12.86
C THR A 55 2.40 2.49 12.83
N VAL A 56 3.70 2.58 12.53
CA VAL A 56 4.64 1.50 12.80
C VAL A 56 5.03 1.60 14.26
N SER A 57 4.57 0.66 15.07
CA SER A 57 4.83 0.62 16.52
C SER A 57 5.28 -0.76 17.01
N SER A 58 5.28 -1.76 16.14
CA SER A 58 5.70 -3.14 16.44
C SER A 58 6.25 -3.81 15.18
N GLN A 59 6.96 -4.93 15.37
CA GLN A 59 7.39 -5.80 14.30
C GLN A 59 7.43 -7.25 14.78
N LEU A 60 7.26 -8.19 13.85
CA LEU A 60 7.61 -9.58 14.10
C LEU A 60 9.09 -9.81 13.80
N VAL A 61 9.83 -10.27 14.81
CA VAL A 61 11.25 -10.63 14.73
C VAL A 61 11.37 -12.14 14.70
N GLN A 62 12.35 -12.62 13.93
CA GLN A 62 12.64 -14.04 13.80
C GLN A 62 14.00 -14.33 14.47
N GLY A 63 14.01 -15.25 15.44
CA GLY A 63 15.19 -15.81 16.07
C GLY A 63 15.27 -17.31 15.76
N GLY A 64 16.05 -17.71 14.76
CA GLY A 64 15.99 -19.10 14.27
C GLY A 64 14.63 -19.39 13.64
N TRP A 65 13.88 -20.34 14.19
CA TRP A 65 12.50 -20.65 13.77
C TRP A 65 11.43 -19.93 14.61
N ASP A 66 11.82 -19.38 15.76
CA ASP A 66 10.88 -18.70 16.65
C ASP A 66 10.56 -17.31 16.12
N VAL A 67 9.30 -16.93 16.27
CA VAL A 67 8.78 -15.62 15.90
C VAL A 67 8.21 -14.97 17.14
N GLU A 68 8.64 -13.75 17.42
CA GLU A 68 8.18 -12.96 18.54
C GLU A 68 7.83 -11.53 18.11
N THR A 69 6.91 -10.91 18.85
CA THR A 69 6.65 -9.48 18.71
C THR A 69 7.73 -8.70 19.43
N SER A 70 8.34 -7.75 18.74
CA SER A 70 9.27 -6.79 19.32
C SER A 70 8.76 -5.39 19.07
N GLU A 71 8.94 -4.51 20.05
CA GLU A 71 8.88 -3.07 19.81
C GLU A 71 10.06 -2.65 18.91
N PRO A 72 9.93 -1.54 18.15
CA PRO A 72 11.03 -1.00 17.40
C PRO A 72 12.22 -0.68 18.30
N LYS A 73 13.42 -1.10 17.87
CA LYS A 73 14.66 -1.00 18.66
C LYS A 73 15.11 0.45 18.94
N THR A 74 14.49 1.44 18.30
CA THR A 74 14.83 2.87 18.37
C THR A 74 13.58 3.73 18.23
N ASP A 75 13.61 4.96 18.79
CA ASP A 75 12.54 5.95 18.60
C ASP A 75 12.19 6.18 17.12
N SER A 76 13.18 6.11 16.22
CA SER A 76 12.98 6.26 14.77
C SER A 76 12.24 5.10 14.10
N GLY A 77 12.11 3.97 14.80
CA GLY A 77 11.28 2.86 14.37
C GLY A 77 9.79 3.14 14.59
N PHE A 78 9.45 3.98 15.58
CA PHE A 78 8.11 4.52 15.77
C PHE A 78 7.86 5.65 14.78
N ARG A 79 6.91 5.44 13.86
CA ARG A 79 6.59 6.45 12.85
C ARG A 79 5.18 6.31 12.32
N VAL A 80 4.62 7.44 11.90
CA VAL A 80 3.38 7.48 11.14
C VAL A 80 3.72 7.50 9.65
N VAL A 81 3.12 6.59 8.90
CA VAL A 81 3.27 6.50 7.46
C VAL A 81 1.93 6.86 6.82
N ALA A 82 1.93 7.92 6.01
CA ALA A 82 0.77 8.34 5.26
C ALA A 82 0.45 7.37 4.10
N LEU A 83 -0.82 7.27 3.75
CA LEU A 83 -1.35 6.43 2.69
C LEU A 83 -1.98 7.30 1.60
N ASP A 84 -1.83 6.89 0.34
CA ASP A 84 -2.62 7.40 -0.77
C ASP A 84 -3.99 6.70 -0.83
N ASP A 85 -4.91 7.26 -1.60
CA ASP A 85 -6.26 6.75 -1.75
C ASP A 85 -6.29 5.32 -2.32
N ASP A 86 -5.39 4.99 -3.26
CA ASP A 86 -5.29 3.64 -3.82
C ASP A 86 -4.80 2.62 -2.79
N THR A 87 -3.80 2.97 -1.97
CA THR A 87 -3.37 2.10 -0.84
C THR A 87 -4.51 1.85 0.15
N VAL A 88 -5.32 2.87 0.48
CA VAL A 88 -6.47 2.70 1.37
C VAL A 88 -7.48 1.72 0.76
N GLU A 89 -7.83 1.89 -0.51
CA GLU A 89 -8.74 0.97 -1.20
C GLU A 89 -8.20 -0.47 -1.21
N VAL A 90 -6.90 -0.65 -1.43
CA VAL A 90 -6.24 -1.96 -1.39
C VAL A 90 -6.37 -2.61 -0.01
N LEU A 91 -6.17 -1.86 1.07
CA LEU A 91 -6.32 -2.37 2.44
C LEU A 91 -7.78 -2.68 2.80
N GLU A 92 -8.73 -1.88 2.33
CA GLU A 92 -10.16 -2.18 2.49
C GLU A 92 -10.56 -3.48 1.77
N HIS A 93 -10.04 -3.70 0.56
CA HIS A 93 -10.26 -4.94 -0.18
C HIS A 93 -9.65 -6.14 0.53
N HIS A 94 -8.42 -6.00 1.03
CA HIS A 94 -7.73 -7.04 1.81
C HIS A 94 -8.50 -7.46 3.07
N ARG A 95 -9.14 -6.49 3.75
CA ARG A 95 -9.91 -6.76 4.97
C ARG A 95 -11.13 -7.66 4.73
N LYS A 96 -11.65 -7.75 3.49
CA LYS A 96 -12.85 -8.54 3.17
C LYS A 96 -12.59 -10.06 3.24
N PRO A 97 -11.61 -10.65 2.52
CA PRO A 97 -11.24 -12.05 2.68
C PRO A 97 -10.90 -12.43 4.11
N GLN A 98 -10.14 -11.60 4.84
CA GLN A 98 -9.77 -11.90 6.22
C GLN A 98 -10.99 -12.02 7.15
N LYS A 99 -12.03 -11.19 6.93
CA LYS A 99 -13.30 -11.32 7.66
C LYS A 99 -14.05 -12.60 7.29
N ALA A 100 -14.02 -13.00 6.03
CA ALA A 100 -14.62 -14.27 5.58
C ALA A 100 -13.90 -15.45 6.22
N ASP A 101 -12.56 -15.45 6.23
CA ASP A 101 -11.76 -16.47 6.88
C ASP A 101 -12.08 -16.55 8.39
N ARG A 102 -12.19 -15.41 9.08
CA ARG A 102 -12.58 -15.37 10.49
C ARG A 102 -13.95 -16.01 10.74
N ALA A 103 -14.90 -15.78 9.84
CA ALA A 103 -16.22 -16.40 9.94
C ALA A 103 -16.18 -17.92 9.66
N GLU A 104 -15.36 -18.34 8.69
CA GLU A 104 -15.15 -19.74 8.32
C GLU A 104 -14.48 -20.54 9.44
N TRP A 105 -13.41 -20.02 10.02
CA TRP A 105 -12.66 -20.67 11.11
C TRP A 105 -13.37 -20.59 12.45
N SER A 106 -14.27 -19.61 12.64
CA SER A 106 -15.11 -19.47 13.83
C SER A 106 -14.28 -19.56 15.12
N THR A 107 -14.53 -20.54 16.00
CA THR A 107 -13.82 -20.71 17.27
C THR A 107 -12.35 -21.12 17.12
N ALA A 108 -11.93 -21.62 15.95
CA ALA A 108 -10.55 -21.96 15.66
C ALA A 108 -9.73 -20.75 15.16
N TRP A 109 -10.37 -19.59 14.94
CA TRP A 109 -9.68 -18.36 14.56
C TRP A 109 -8.74 -17.87 15.67
N VAL A 110 -7.49 -17.59 15.31
CA VAL A 110 -6.51 -16.97 16.19
C VAL A 110 -6.61 -15.45 16.08
N ASP A 111 -7.14 -14.80 17.12
CA ASP A 111 -7.34 -13.34 17.10
C ASP A 111 -6.06 -12.57 17.41
N THR A 112 -5.18 -12.46 16.41
CA THR A 112 -3.91 -11.72 16.52
C THR A 112 -4.08 -10.21 16.35
N GLY A 113 -5.21 -9.75 15.78
CA GLY A 113 -5.43 -8.34 15.44
C GLY A 113 -4.57 -7.79 14.29
N LEU A 114 -3.76 -8.64 13.64
CA LEU A 114 -2.83 -8.25 12.58
C LEU A 114 -3.56 -7.98 11.24
N VAL A 115 -3.01 -7.04 10.47
CA VAL A 115 -3.48 -6.74 9.10
C VAL A 115 -3.25 -7.95 8.20
N PHE A 116 -2.10 -8.60 8.33
CA PHE A 116 -1.72 -9.73 7.48
C PHE A 116 -1.57 -11.01 8.32
N THR A 117 -2.40 -12.00 8.01
CA THR A 117 -2.46 -13.27 8.73
C THR A 117 -2.51 -14.45 7.76
N GLN A 118 -2.22 -15.64 8.27
CA GLN A 118 -2.66 -16.88 7.65
C GLN A 118 -4.20 -16.96 7.62
N ALA A 119 -4.74 -17.96 6.93
CA ALA A 119 -6.19 -18.16 6.82
C ALA A 119 -6.86 -18.40 8.19
N ASP A 120 -6.15 -19.01 9.14
CA ASP A 120 -6.63 -19.25 10.49
C ASP A 120 -6.49 -18.04 11.44
N GLY A 121 -5.98 -16.89 10.95
CA GLY A 121 -5.74 -15.69 11.76
C GLY A 121 -4.39 -15.65 12.48
N SER A 122 -3.63 -16.75 12.45
CA SER A 122 -2.29 -16.78 13.02
C SER A 122 -1.32 -15.87 12.25
N TRP A 123 -0.23 -15.47 12.91
CA TRP A 123 0.77 -14.61 12.30
C TRP A 123 1.42 -15.24 11.06
N LEU A 124 1.90 -14.37 10.16
CA LEU A 124 2.78 -14.81 9.08
C LEU A 124 4.21 -14.97 9.60
N HIS A 125 4.82 -16.12 9.32
CA HIS A 125 6.25 -16.29 9.61
C HIS A 125 7.09 -15.43 8.63
N PRO A 126 7.92 -14.48 9.11
CA PRO A 126 8.64 -13.55 8.23
C PRO A 126 9.50 -14.24 7.16
N GLY A 127 10.21 -15.33 7.50
CA GLY A 127 10.95 -16.12 6.51
C GLY A 127 10.08 -16.65 5.36
N LYS A 128 8.87 -17.17 5.65
CA LYS A 128 7.98 -17.72 4.63
C LYS A 128 7.40 -16.63 3.72
N VAL A 129 7.26 -15.41 4.23
CA VAL A 129 6.90 -14.24 3.43
C VAL A 129 8.00 -13.91 2.42
N THR A 130 9.27 -13.97 2.83
CA THR A 130 10.40 -13.84 1.90
C THR A 130 10.41 -14.95 0.85
N ASP A 131 10.25 -16.21 1.26
CA ASP A 131 10.24 -17.36 0.33
C ASP A 131 9.07 -17.29 -0.67
N LEU A 132 7.89 -16.83 -0.23
CA LEU A 132 6.75 -16.62 -1.11
C LEU A 132 7.05 -15.52 -2.13
N PHE A 133 7.60 -14.39 -1.68
CA PHE A 133 7.96 -13.29 -2.57
C PHE A 133 8.95 -13.75 -3.66
N GLU A 134 10.00 -14.48 -3.29
CA GLU A 134 11.00 -14.98 -4.24
C GLU A 134 10.38 -15.93 -5.27
N ARG A 135 9.46 -16.81 -4.85
CA ARG A 135 8.70 -17.68 -5.76
C ARG A 135 7.81 -16.89 -6.72
N LEU A 136 7.12 -15.85 -6.23
CA LEU A 136 6.27 -15.00 -7.07
C LEU A 136 7.10 -14.21 -8.09
N VAL A 137 8.27 -13.68 -7.70
CA VAL A 137 9.20 -13.01 -8.61
C VAL A 137 9.68 -13.97 -9.68
N ALA A 138 10.12 -15.17 -9.30
CA ALA A 138 10.56 -16.18 -10.27
C ALA A 138 9.43 -16.56 -11.25
N ALA A 139 8.20 -16.72 -10.75
CA ALA A 139 7.03 -17.04 -11.58
C ALA A 139 6.62 -15.89 -12.51
N SER A 140 6.88 -14.63 -12.14
CA SER A 140 6.53 -13.45 -12.95
C SER A 140 7.43 -13.27 -14.18
N GLY A 141 8.57 -13.96 -14.26
CA GLY A 141 9.57 -13.78 -15.33
C GLY A 141 10.35 -12.46 -15.25
N LEU A 142 10.18 -11.68 -14.17
CA LEU A 142 10.97 -10.50 -13.90
C LEU A 142 12.41 -10.87 -13.47
N PRO A 143 13.38 -9.95 -13.64
CA PRO A 143 14.72 -10.17 -13.10
C PRO A 143 14.68 -10.45 -11.59
N PRO A 144 15.61 -11.26 -11.07
CA PRO A 144 15.66 -11.55 -9.64
C PRO A 144 15.72 -10.28 -8.80
N ILE A 145 14.74 -10.12 -7.91
CA ILE A 145 14.67 -9.05 -6.91
C ILE A 145 14.39 -9.68 -5.55
N ARG A 146 15.02 -9.15 -4.49
CA ARG A 146 14.75 -9.58 -3.12
C ARG A 146 13.63 -8.72 -2.54
N LEU A 147 12.95 -9.23 -1.51
CA LEU A 147 11.90 -8.47 -0.83
C LEU A 147 12.40 -7.11 -0.30
N HIS A 148 13.64 -7.06 0.19
CA HIS A 148 14.25 -5.81 0.65
C HIS A 148 14.49 -4.79 -0.49
N ASP A 149 14.65 -5.26 -1.73
CA ASP A 149 14.85 -4.38 -2.87
C ASP A 149 13.57 -3.60 -3.23
N LEU A 150 12.37 -4.10 -2.87
CA LEU A 150 11.12 -3.33 -2.98
C LEU A 150 11.18 -2.05 -2.13
N ARG A 151 11.74 -2.14 -0.92
CA ARG A 151 11.92 -0.97 -0.05
C ARG A 151 12.93 0.03 -0.63
N HIS A 152 14.01 -0.45 -1.24
CA HIS A 152 14.92 0.43 -2.00
C HIS A 152 14.22 1.05 -3.21
N GLY A 153 13.32 0.31 -3.85
CA GLY A 153 12.42 0.78 -4.90
C GLY A 153 11.54 1.93 -4.40
N ALA A 154 10.85 1.76 -3.26
CA ALA A 154 10.03 2.80 -2.63
C ALA A 154 10.81 4.10 -2.40
N ALA A 155 12.03 4.00 -1.86
CA ALA A 155 12.90 5.16 -1.68
C ALA A 155 13.22 5.86 -3.02
N THR A 156 13.49 5.09 -4.07
CA THR A 156 13.78 5.60 -5.41
C THR A 156 12.55 6.29 -6.01
N LEU A 157 11.37 5.69 -5.87
CA LEU A 157 10.10 6.24 -6.34
C LEU A 157 9.79 7.58 -5.65
N MET A 158 9.89 7.63 -4.32
CA MET A 158 9.64 8.86 -3.56
C MET A 158 10.63 9.98 -3.95
N ARG A 159 11.91 9.65 -4.16
CA ARG A 159 12.89 10.65 -4.61
C ARG A 159 12.63 11.14 -6.03
N ALA A 160 12.13 10.27 -6.91
CA ALA A 160 11.80 10.64 -8.29
C ALA A 160 10.64 11.64 -8.40
N THR A 161 9.77 11.75 -7.38
CA THR A 161 8.70 12.76 -7.34
C THR A 161 9.17 14.09 -6.74
N GLY A 162 10.46 14.24 -6.40
CA GLY A 162 10.98 15.44 -5.77
C GLY A 162 10.57 15.62 -4.30
N ILE A 163 10.11 14.55 -3.63
CA ILE A 163 9.84 14.60 -2.18
C ILE A 163 11.17 14.86 -1.45
N ASP A 164 11.11 15.73 -0.44
CA ASP A 164 12.26 16.07 0.38
C ASP A 164 12.89 14.81 1.00
N VAL A 165 14.21 14.72 0.94
CA VAL A 165 14.97 13.55 1.41
C VAL A 165 14.70 13.22 2.88
N LYS A 166 14.38 14.22 3.70
CA LYS A 166 14.00 14.04 5.09
C LYS A 166 12.66 13.33 5.23
N ILE A 167 11.65 13.71 4.44
CA ILE A 167 10.34 13.04 4.42
C ILE A 167 10.49 11.58 3.96
N VAL A 168 11.36 11.33 2.98
CA VAL A 168 11.70 9.97 2.54
C VAL A 168 12.37 9.18 3.69
N SER A 169 13.35 9.79 4.36
CA SER A 169 14.06 9.19 5.50
C SER A 169 13.10 8.82 6.64
N ASP A 170 12.23 9.76 7.02
CA ASP A 170 11.23 9.60 8.08
C ASP A 170 10.22 8.50 7.71
N THR A 171 9.71 8.49 6.48
CA THR A 171 8.79 7.44 5.99
C THR A 171 9.42 6.04 6.06
N LEU A 172 10.71 5.94 5.73
CA LEU A 172 11.44 4.68 5.78
C LEU A 172 11.89 4.33 7.21
N GLY A 173 11.95 5.29 8.13
CA GLY A 173 12.50 5.10 9.47
C GLY A 173 13.99 4.77 9.44
N HIS A 174 14.78 5.50 8.65
CA HIS A 174 16.24 5.40 8.67
C HIS A 174 16.80 6.09 9.92
N SER A 175 17.66 5.39 10.67
CA SER A 175 18.28 5.92 11.89
C SER A 175 19.39 6.94 11.63
N ASP A 176 19.90 7.02 10.40
CA ASP A 176 21.06 7.86 10.04
C ASP A 176 20.68 9.07 9.17
N THR A 177 19.85 9.93 9.75
CA THR A 177 19.86 11.36 9.41
C THR A 177 19.98 12.13 10.71
N ARG A 178 21.22 12.37 11.16
CA ARG A 178 21.45 13.38 12.20
C ARG A 178 20.85 14.71 11.71
N ILE A 179 20.01 15.30 12.56
CA ILE A 179 19.57 16.71 12.64
C ILE A 179 18.05 16.95 12.41
N THR A 180 17.43 17.41 13.51
CA THR A 180 16.09 18.01 13.76
C THR A 180 14.85 17.12 13.64
N ARG A 181 14.70 16.17 14.59
CA ARG A 181 13.50 15.35 14.85
C ARG A 181 12.27 16.17 15.32
N ASP A 182 12.49 17.31 15.97
CA ASP A 182 11.41 18.01 16.68
C ASP A 182 10.55 18.92 15.80
N ILE A 183 11.00 19.24 14.57
CA ILE A 183 10.27 20.15 13.66
C ILE A 183 9.25 19.40 12.78
N TYR A 184 9.40 18.09 12.61
CA TYR A 184 8.72 17.34 11.53
C TYR A 184 7.97 16.07 11.99
N GLN A 185 7.91 15.74 13.29
CA GLN A 185 6.83 14.84 13.77
C GLN A 185 5.43 15.37 13.38
N SER A 186 5.34 16.64 13.00
CA SER A 186 4.18 17.35 12.48
C SER A 186 4.24 17.66 10.98
N VAL A 187 5.03 16.95 10.12
CA VAL A 187 4.94 17.14 8.66
C VAL A 187 3.48 16.95 8.29
N LEU A 188 2.80 18.07 7.98
CA LEU A 188 1.36 18.19 7.99
C LEU A 188 0.74 16.95 7.31
N PRO A 189 -0.29 16.29 7.87
CA PRO A 189 -0.91 15.10 7.28
C PRO A 189 -1.16 15.24 5.77
N HIS A 190 -1.46 16.47 5.32
CA HIS A 190 -1.59 16.85 3.93
C HIS A 190 -0.31 16.65 3.07
N VAL A 191 0.87 17.01 3.57
CA VAL A 191 2.16 16.83 2.88
C VAL A 191 2.51 15.36 2.78
N GLY A 192 2.32 14.59 3.86
CA GLY A 192 2.51 13.13 3.85
C GLY A 192 1.58 12.43 2.86
N LYS A 193 0.29 12.81 2.85
CA LYS A 193 -0.69 12.29 1.88
C LYS A 193 -0.33 12.69 0.45
N SER A 194 0.02 13.96 0.19
CA SER A 194 0.43 14.42 -1.14
C SER A 194 1.66 13.68 -1.67
N ALA A 195 2.63 13.39 -0.79
CA ALA A 195 3.80 12.58 -1.09
C ALA A 195 3.42 11.12 -1.42
N ALA A 196 2.45 10.55 -0.70
CA ALA A 196 1.89 9.23 -1.00
C ALA A 196 1.29 9.19 -2.40
N GLU A 197 0.40 10.15 -2.69
CA GLU A 197 -0.29 10.29 -3.98
C GLU A 197 0.68 10.45 -5.14
N ALA A 198 1.72 11.27 -4.97
CA ALA A 198 2.74 11.46 -6.00
C ALA A 198 3.51 10.16 -6.28
N THR A 199 3.90 9.43 -5.23
CA THR A 199 4.65 8.16 -5.35
C THR A 199 3.79 7.10 -6.03
N ALA A 200 2.52 6.97 -5.63
CA ALA A 200 1.58 6.03 -6.20
C ALA A 200 1.41 6.22 -7.72
N LYS A 201 1.37 7.47 -8.19
CA LYS A 201 1.20 7.83 -9.61
C LYS A 201 2.37 7.44 -10.51
N LEU A 202 3.58 7.27 -9.98
CA LEU A 202 4.74 6.89 -10.80
C LEU A 202 4.69 5.44 -11.28
N VAL A 203 4.04 4.54 -10.52
CA VAL A 203 3.98 3.13 -10.85
C VAL A 203 2.76 2.88 -11.75
N PRO A 204 2.95 2.41 -13.00
CA PRO A 204 1.84 2.04 -13.87
C PRO A 204 1.18 0.76 -13.33
N LEU A 205 -0.15 0.79 -13.19
CA LEU A 205 -0.96 -0.38 -12.82
C LEU A 205 -2.09 -0.55 -13.83
N GLN A 206 -2.30 -1.78 -14.31
CA GLN A 206 -3.37 -2.08 -15.25
C GLN A 206 -4.74 -1.75 -14.66
N ARG A 207 -5.02 -2.19 -13.43
CA ARG A 207 -6.29 -1.92 -12.74
C ARG A 207 -6.63 -0.43 -12.65
N ARG A 208 -5.62 0.43 -12.45
CA ARG A 208 -5.81 1.89 -12.37
C ARG A 208 -6.15 2.45 -13.75
N THR A 209 -5.43 2.02 -14.77
CA THR A 209 -5.66 2.42 -16.15
C THR A 209 -7.06 2.03 -16.62
N GLU A 210 -7.51 0.82 -16.29
CA GLU A 210 -8.87 0.33 -16.58
C GLU A 210 -9.94 1.14 -15.85
N ALA A 211 -9.75 1.42 -14.55
CA ALA A 211 -10.65 2.23 -13.75
C ALA A 211 -10.78 3.66 -14.31
N GLU A 212 -9.67 4.31 -14.67
CA GLU A 212 -9.66 5.64 -15.28
C GLU A 212 -10.40 5.67 -16.63
N GLN A 213 -10.18 4.66 -17.47
CA GLN A 213 -10.89 4.51 -18.74
C GLN A 213 -12.39 4.31 -18.54
N ALA A 214 -12.78 3.47 -17.57
CA ALA A 214 -14.17 3.24 -17.21
C ALA A 214 -14.84 4.53 -16.70
N ALA A 215 -14.17 5.27 -15.80
CA ALA A 215 -14.64 6.55 -15.28
C ALA A 215 -14.81 7.59 -16.40
N ARG A 216 -13.83 7.68 -17.32
CA ARG A 216 -13.90 8.59 -18.47
C ARG A 216 -15.06 8.22 -19.43
N LYS A 217 -15.31 6.94 -19.65
CA LYS A 217 -16.46 6.45 -20.43
C LYS A 217 -17.78 6.80 -19.73
N ALA A 218 -17.88 6.59 -18.42
CA ALA A 218 -19.06 6.92 -17.61
C ALA A 218 -19.36 8.43 -17.63
N ALA A 219 -18.35 9.28 -17.45
CA ALA A 219 -18.49 10.74 -17.49
C ALA A 219 -18.95 11.23 -18.88
N LYS A 220 -18.40 10.68 -19.97
CA LYS A 220 -18.87 10.97 -21.34
C LYS A 220 -20.33 10.59 -21.54
N LYS A 221 -20.76 9.40 -21.05
CA LYS A 221 -22.15 8.94 -21.11
C LYS A 221 -23.08 9.86 -20.31
N ALA A 222 -22.68 10.29 -19.12
CA ALA A 222 -23.43 11.22 -18.28
C ALA A 222 -23.61 12.60 -18.97
N LYS A 223 -22.52 13.14 -19.55
CA LYS A 223 -22.56 14.42 -20.29
C LYS A 223 -23.44 14.33 -21.54
N ALA A 224 -23.40 13.23 -22.27
CA ALA A 224 -24.28 12.98 -23.42
C ALA A 224 -25.77 12.93 -22.99
N LYS A 225 -26.08 12.19 -21.92
CA LYS A 225 -27.44 12.09 -21.37
C LYS A 225 -27.98 13.46 -20.92
N ALA A 226 -27.15 14.26 -20.23
CA ALA A 226 -27.52 15.60 -19.81
C ALA A 226 -27.77 16.54 -20.99
N LYS A 227 -26.95 16.45 -22.06
CA LYS A 227 -27.15 17.24 -23.29
C LYS A 227 -28.46 16.87 -24.00
N THR A 228 -28.78 15.57 -24.09
CA THR A 228 -30.04 15.09 -24.70
C THR A 228 -31.28 15.49 -23.89
N GLN A 229 -31.19 15.49 -22.55
CA GLN A 229 -32.28 15.95 -21.69
C GLN A 229 -32.49 17.48 -21.78
N ALA A 230 -31.41 18.25 -21.92
CA ALA A 230 -31.50 19.70 -22.10
C ALA A 230 -32.10 20.11 -23.45
N THR A 231 -31.82 19.37 -24.54
CA THR A 231 -32.45 19.60 -25.85
C THR A 231 -33.91 19.17 -25.88
N ALA A 232 -34.28 18.06 -25.23
CA ALA A 232 -35.68 17.62 -25.12
C ALA A 232 -36.57 18.61 -24.34
N LYS A 233 -36.00 19.32 -23.35
CA LYS A 233 -36.71 20.33 -22.55
C LYS A 233 -36.91 21.66 -23.29
N LYS A 234 -36.07 21.97 -24.29
CA LYS A 234 -36.22 23.15 -25.16
C LYS A 234 -37.21 22.96 -26.32
N GLY A 235 -37.53 21.72 -26.71
CA GLY A 235 -38.46 21.42 -27.81
C GLY A 235 -39.95 21.40 -27.42
N LYS A 236 -40.28 21.60 -26.13
CA LYS A 236 -41.64 21.52 -25.59
C LYS A 236 -42.10 22.91 -25.09
N GLY A 237 -42.03 23.91 -25.97
CA GLY A 237 -42.68 25.21 -25.75
C GLY A 237 -44.19 25.11 -26.03
N PRO A 238 -45.07 25.83 -25.31
CA PRO A 238 -46.52 25.71 -25.50
C PRO A 238 -46.91 26.10 -26.93
N LYS A 239 -47.67 25.25 -27.62
CA LYS A 239 -48.45 25.67 -28.78
C LYS A 239 -49.64 26.46 -28.24
N GLU A 240 -49.76 27.71 -28.68
CA GLU A 240 -50.94 28.56 -28.53
C GLU A 240 -52.21 27.91 -29.12
#